data_AF-A0A433D9H6-F1
#
_entry.id   AF-A0A433D9H6-F1
#
_cell.length_a   1.000
_cell.length_b   1.000
_cell.length_c   1.000
_cell.angle_alpha   90.00
_cell.angle_beta   90.00
_cell.angle_gamma   90.00
#
_symmetry.space_group_name_H-M   'P 1'
#
loop_
_entity.id
_entity.type
_entity.pdbx_description
1 polymer ?
#
loop_
_entity_poly.entity_id
_entity_poly.type
_entity_poly.pdbx_seq_one_letter_code
_entity_poly.pdbx_strand_id
1 'polypeptide(L)'
;MDASQSGDLAAVRRVFEQFPGTDVNAPLTAKSLTPLHLAASYDHEHIVRYLVEQRGADVNAVDAEGWTAMHCAAAEGFFDVLTFLVAIPEAELERRTDDGEGIEEVSADEAVREKSRGEDQKARSKENGKRPG
;
A
#
# COMPACT_ATOMS: atom_id res chain seq x y z
N MET A 1 -7.38 4.96 -15.45
CA MET A 1 -7.20 5.72 -14.20
C MET A 1 -7.92 4.90 -13.16
N ASP A 2 -7.15 4.16 -12.36
CA ASP A 2 -7.66 3.07 -11.53
C ASP A 2 -8.37 3.59 -10.28
N ALA A 3 -9.57 3.05 -10.02
CA ALA A 3 -10.41 3.36 -8.87
C ALA A 3 -9.74 3.13 -7.51
N SER A 4 -8.63 2.39 -7.49
CA SER A 4 -7.81 2.13 -6.31
C SER A 4 -7.03 3.35 -5.82
N GLN A 5 -6.75 4.34 -6.69
CA GLN A 5 -5.99 5.55 -6.31
C GLN A 5 -6.86 6.70 -5.80
N SER A 6 -8.18 6.67 -6.06
CA SER A 6 -9.08 7.79 -5.76
C SER A 6 -9.89 7.63 -4.48
N GLY A 7 -9.70 6.53 -3.73
CA GLY A 7 -10.51 6.23 -2.55
C GLY A 7 -11.99 6.01 -2.85
N ASP A 8 -12.34 5.73 -4.11
CA ASP A 8 -13.74 5.59 -4.51
C ASP A 8 -14.26 4.19 -4.18
N LEU A 9 -14.78 4.05 -2.97
CA LEU A 9 -15.42 2.84 -2.48
C LEU A 9 -16.59 2.39 -3.37
N ALA A 10 -17.31 3.31 -4.03
CA ALA A 10 -18.40 2.93 -4.92
C ALA A 10 -17.87 2.24 -6.17
N ALA A 11 -16.75 2.73 -6.72
CA ALA A 11 -16.09 2.08 -7.83
C ALA A 11 -15.51 0.70 -7.44
N VAL A 12 -14.89 0.58 -6.26
CA VAL A 12 -14.42 -0.72 -5.75
C VAL A 12 -15.58 -1.70 -5.58
N ARG A 13 -16.69 -1.27 -4.95
CA ARG A 13 -17.90 -2.11 -4.82
C ARG A 13 -18.41 -2.58 -6.16
N ARG A 14 -18.53 -1.65 -7.11
CA ARG A 14 -19.05 -1.94 -8.45
C ARG A 14 -18.24 -3.00 -9.16
N VAL A 15 -16.91 -3.00 -9.03
CA VAL A 15 -16.06 -4.05 -9.62
C VAL A 15 -16.42 -5.42 -9.05
N PHE A 16 -16.47 -5.57 -7.73
CA PHE A 16 -16.80 -6.86 -7.10
C PHE A 16 -18.25 -7.30 -7.32
N GLU A 17 -19.19 -6.36 -7.44
CA GLU A 17 -20.59 -6.65 -7.75
C GLU A 17 -20.79 -7.05 -9.22
N GLN A 18 -20.08 -6.36 -10.13
CA GLN A 18 -20.19 -6.61 -11.57
C GLN A 18 -19.44 -7.88 -12.00
N PHE A 19 -18.40 -8.25 -11.26
CA PHE A 19 -17.59 -9.43 -11.52
C PHE A 19 -17.51 -10.30 -10.25
N PRO A 20 -18.54 -11.14 -9.97
CA PRO A 20 -18.63 -11.94 -8.74
C PRO A 20 -17.61 -13.10 -8.63
N GLY A 21 -16.58 -13.13 -9.48
CA GLY A 21 -15.44 -14.04 -9.40
C GLY A 21 -14.10 -13.33 -9.31
N THR A 22 -14.08 -12.01 -9.10
CA THR A 22 -12.84 -11.27 -8.88
C THR A 22 -12.21 -11.71 -7.57
N ASP A 23 -11.00 -12.25 -7.67
CA ASP A 23 -10.18 -12.58 -6.52
C ASP A 23 -9.70 -11.28 -5.85
N VAL A 24 -10.13 -11.07 -4.61
CA VAL A 24 -9.78 -9.89 -3.81
C VAL A 24 -8.31 -9.88 -3.39
N ASN A 25 -7.64 -11.03 -3.43
CA ASN A 25 -6.23 -11.17 -3.06
C ASN A 25 -5.30 -11.18 -4.28
N ALA A 26 -5.86 -11.08 -5.50
CA ALA A 26 -5.06 -11.06 -6.70
C ALA A 26 -4.11 -9.85 -6.72
N PRO A 27 -2.83 -10.05 -7.09
CA PRO A 27 -1.89 -8.96 -7.22
C PRO A 27 -2.33 -8.03 -8.36
N LEU A 28 -2.43 -6.74 -8.06
CA LEU A 28 -2.81 -5.69 -9.01
C LEU A 28 -1.60 -5.05 -9.70
N THR A 29 -0.40 -5.25 -9.16
CA THR A 29 0.82 -4.59 -9.63
C THR A 29 1.97 -5.58 -9.75
N ALA A 30 3.05 -5.15 -10.44
CA ALA A 30 4.29 -5.92 -10.56
C ALA A 30 5.01 -6.16 -9.22
N LYS A 31 4.66 -5.39 -8.19
CA LYS A 31 5.14 -5.57 -6.80
C LYS A 31 4.27 -6.52 -5.99
N SER A 32 3.35 -7.25 -6.63
CA SER A 32 2.39 -8.13 -5.95
C SER A 32 1.48 -7.42 -4.94
N LEU A 33 1.24 -6.10 -5.13
CA LEU A 33 0.35 -5.36 -4.23
C LEU A 33 -1.10 -5.81 -4.45
N THR A 34 -1.76 -6.19 -3.37
CA THR A 34 -3.19 -6.51 -3.37
C THR A 34 -4.03 -5.22 -3.22
N PRO A 35 -5.35 -5.26 -3.49
CA PRO A 35 -6.25 -4.15 -3.19
C PRO A 35 -6.14 -3.64 -1.75
N LEU A 36 -5.87 -4.53 -0.80
CA LEU A 36 -5.73 -4.19 0.62
C LEU A 36 -4.47 -3.37 0.90
N HIS A 37 -3.33 -3.69 0.26
CA HIS A 37 -2.11 -2.89 0.34
C HIS A 37 -2.35 -1.46 -0.15
N LEU A 38 -2.97 -1.32 -1.33
CA LEU A 38 -3.27 0.00 -1.90
C LEU A 38 -4.21 0.81 -0.98
N ALA A 39 -5.28 0.20 -0.49
CA ALA A 39 -6.21 0.87 0.42
C ALA A 39 -5.52 1.33 1.72
N ALA A 40 -4.58 0.52 2.23
CA ALA A 40 -3.80 0.85 3.41
C ALA A 40 -2.73 1.93 3.16
N SER A 41 -2.10 1.96 1.99
CA SER A 41 -1.11 3.00 1.59
C SER A 41 -1.72 4.37 1.29
N TYR A 42 -3.04 4.51 1.22
CA TYR A 42 -3.72 5.77 0.87
C TYR A 42 -4.73 6.23 1.92
N ASP A 43 -4.69 5.70 3.14
CA ASP A 43 -5.61 6.04 4.24
C ASP A 43 -7.10 5.82 3.89
N HIS A 44 -7.39 4.78 3.11
CA HIS A 44 -8.75 4.46 2.69
C HIS A 44 -9.40 3.46 3.64
N GLU A 45 -9.54 3.82 4.93
CA GLU A 45 -10.09 2.97 5.99
C GLU A 45 -11.40 2.28 5.56
N HIS A 46 -12.33 3.05 5.00
CA HIS A 46 -13.61 2.58 4.50
C HIS A 46 -13.51 1.52 3.39
N ILE A 47 -12.44 1.53 2.59
CA ILE A 47 -12.13 0.48 1.61
C ILE A 47 -11.49 -0.72 2.31
N VAL A 48 -10.53 -0.50 3.21
CA VAL A 48 -9.89 -1.56 4.02
C VAL A 48 -10.95 -2.40 4.73
N ARG A 49 -11.87 -1.75 5.45
CA ARG A 49 -12.99 -2.41 6.14
C ARG A 49 -13.85 -3.23 5.19
N TYR A 50 -14.23 -2.65 4.06
CA TYR A 50 -15.05 -3.34 3.08
C TYR A 50 -14.36 -4.59 2.50
N LEU A 51 -13.06 -4.49 2.19
CA LEU A 51 -12.29 -5.60 1.66
C LEU A 51 -12.16 -6.73 2.69
N VAL A 52 -11.84 -6.42 3.94
CA VAL A 52 -11.70 -7.40 5.02
C VAL A 52 -13.07 -7.99 5.41
N GLU A 53 -14.00 -7.15 5.86
CA GLU A 53 -15.26 -7.59 6.47
C GLU A 53 -16.24 -8.18 5.45
N GLN A 54 -16.28 -7.64 4.22
CA GLN A 54 -17.31 -8.02 3.24
C GLN A 54 -16.79 -8.85 2.07
N ARG A 55 -15.47 -8.86 1.82
CA ARG A 55 -14.88 -9.63 0.73
C ARG A 55 -13.90 -10.70 1.20
N GLY A 56 -13.55 -10.73 2.50
CA GLY A 56 -12.64 -11.73 3.04
C GLY A 56 -11.22 -11.57 2.49
N ALA A 57 -10.77 -10.32 2.32
CA ALA A 57 -9.39 -10.04 1.93
C ALA A 57 -8.43 -10.60 2.99
N ASP A 58 -7.35 -11.21 2.52
CA ASP A 58 -6.29 -11.73 3.38
C ASP A 58 -5.46 -10.57 3.92
N VAL A 59 -5.60 -10.34 5.24
CA VAL A 59 -4.87 -9.30 5.98
C VAL A 59 -3.38 -9.60 6.11
N ASN A 60 -3.00 -10.86 5.93
CA ASN A 60 -1.63 -11.35 6.02
C ASN A 60 -0.98 -11.51 4.64
N ALA A 61 -1.68 -11.13 3.57
CA ALA A 61 -1.09 -11.09 2.24
C ALA A 61 0.16 -10.23 2.26
N VAL A 62 1.24 -10.76 1.69
CA VAL A 62 2.51 -10.06 1.54
C VAL A 62 2.74 -9.66 0.09
N ASP A 63 3.36 -8.51 -0.11
CA ASP A 63 3.82 -8.05 -1.41
C ASP A 63 5.16 -8.70 -1.81
N ALA A 64 5.74 -8.27 -2.93
CA ALA A 64 7.01 -8.80 -3.43
C ALA A 64 8.22 -8.49 -2.52
N GLU A 65 8.09 -7.47 -1.67
CA GLU A 65 9.06 -7.04 -0.67
C GLU A 65 8.80 -7.70 0.70
N GLY A 66 7.77 -8.54 0.82
CA GLY A 66 7.39 -9.20 2.08
C GLY A 66 6.58 -8.33 3.02
N TRP A 67 6.09 -7.17 2.57
CA TRP A 67 5.32 -6.24 3.37
C TRP A 67 3.85 -6.61 3.35
N THR A 68 3.18 -6.45 4.49
CA THR A 68 1.72 -6.57 4.60
C THR A 68 1.05 -5.20 4.48
N ALA A 69 -0.27 -5.17 4.29
CA ALA A 69 -1.05 -3.94 4.31
C ALA A 69 -0.83 -3.11 5.60
N MET A 70 -0.60 -3.78 6.73
CA MET A 70 -0.28 -3.10 7.99
C MET A 70 1.09 -2.39 7.93
N HIS A 71 2.11 -3.01 7.34
CA HIS A 71 3.43 -2.38 7.14
C HIS A 71 3.29 -1.12 6.29
N CYS A 72 2.48 -1.18 5.22
CA CYS A 72 2.21 -0.02 4.38
C CYS A 72 1.53 1.13 5.15
N ALA A 73 0.49 0.84 5.93
CA ALA A 73 -0.19 1.85 6.75
C ALA A 73 0.73 2.42 7.84
N ALA A 74 1.60 1.60 8.43
CA ALA A 74 2.58 2.04 9.42
C ALA A 74 3.65 2.94 8.82
N ALA A 75 4.16 2.61 7.63
CA ALA A 75 5.16 3.41 6.93
C ALA A 75 4.65 4.82 6.58
N GLU A 76 3.37 4.95 6.23
CA GLU A 76 2.75 6.25 5.92
C GLU A 76 2.14 6.95 7.15
N GLY A 77 2.02 6.26 8.29
CA GLY A 77 1.51 6.82 9.56
C GLY A 77 -0.01 6.90 9.67
N PHE A 78 -0.75 6.01 8.98
CA PHE A 78 -2.22 6.01 8.99
C PHE A 78 -2.78 5.24 10.18
N PHE A 79 -2.92 5.94 11.29
CA PHE A 79 -3.34 5.38 12.58
C PHE A 79 -4.74 4.75 12.56
N ASP A 80 -5.69 5.30 11.79
CA ASP A 80 -7.06 4.77 11.74
C ASP A 80 -7.09 3.39 11.04
N VAL A 81 -6.39 3.27 9.91
CA VAL A 81 -6.20 1.98 9.22
C VAL A 81 -5.45 0.98 10.12
N LEU A 82 -4.38 1.39 10.79
CA LEU A 82 -3.64 0.54 11.70
C LEU A 82 -4.50 0.04 12.86
N THR A 83 -5.28 0.95 13.48
CA THR A 83 -6.17 0.61 14.60
C THR A 83 -7.19 -0.43 14.16
N PHE A 84 -7.75 -0.29 12.95
CA PHE A 84 -8.64 -1.29 12.40
C PHE A 84 -7.93 -2.62 12.15
N LEU A 85 -6.76 -2.63 11.49
CA LEU A 85 -6.04 -3.87 11.16
C LEU A 85 -5.56 -4.63 12.41
N VAL A 86 -5.09 -3.92 13.44
CA VAL A 86 -4.70 -4.53 14.74
C VAL A 86 -5.88 -5.08 15.52
N ALA A 87 -7.09 -4.54 15.28
CA ALA A 87 -8.31 -5.07 15.90
C ALA A 87 -8.77 -6.40 15.28
N ILE A 88 -8.17 -6.84 14.16
CA ILE A 88 -8.50 -8.10 13.50
C ILE A 88 -7.66 -9.21 14.17
N PRO A 89 -8.29 -10.18 14.85
CA PRO A 89 -7.57 -11.20 15.61
C PRO A 89 -6.76 -12.15 14.72
N GLU A 90 -7.10 -12.28 13.44
CA GLU A 90 -6.37 -13.08 12.46
C GLU A 90 -5.17 -12.34 11.82
N ALA A 91 -5.00 -11.03 12.07
CA ALA A 91 -3.85 -10.29 11.55
C ALA A 91 -2.58 -10.71 12.31
N GLU A 92 -1.66 -11.37 11.61
CA GLU A 92 -0.38 -11.81 12.13
C GLU A 92 0.51 -10.57 12.34
N LEU A 93 0.55 -10.09 13.58
CA LEU A 93 1.35 -8.93 13.98
C LEU A 93 2.87 -9.23 13.93
N GLU A 94 3.26 -10.51 13.85
CA GLU A 94 4.62 -10.96 14.13
C GLU A 94 5.08 -12.02 13.12
N ARG A 95 5.64 -11.60 11.97
CA ARG A 95 6.64 -12.41 11.28
C ARG A 95 7.99 -11.70 11.33
N ARG A 96 8.70 -11.91 12.44
CA ARG A 96 10.17 -11.85 12.42
C ARG A 96 10.66 -12.93 11.47
N THR A 97 11.40 -12.55 10.44
CA THR A 97 12.19 -13.49 9.63
C THR A 97 13.48 -13.79 10.41
N ASP A 98 13.47 -14.85 11.21
CA ASP A 98 14.68 -15.39 11.83
C ASP A 98 15.43 -16.36 10.90
N ASP A 99 15.56 -16.05 9.61
CA ASP A 99 16.39 -16.82 8.69
C ASP A 99 17.35 -15.91 7.90
N GLY A 100 18.48 -15.60 8.53
CA GLY A 100 19.81 -15.62 7.90
C GLY A 100 20.29 -14.45 7.04
N GLU A 101 19.41 -13.61 6.50
CA GLU A 101 19.77 -12.34 5.84
C GLU A 101 18.59 -11.36 6.05
N GLY A 102 18.22 -11.22 7.33
CA GLY A 102 16.97 -10.63 7.77
C GLY A 102 17.11 -9.15 8.08
N ILE A 103 16.40 -8.36 7.28
CA ILE A 103 15.78 -7.08 7.63
C ILE A 103 16.65 -6.16 8.50
N GLU A 104 17.37 -5.26 7.83
CA GLU A 104 17.74 -4.02 8.50
C GLU A 104 16.46 -3.41 9.07
N GLU A 105 16.50 -3.32 10.39
CA GLU A 105 15.68 -2.52 11.27
C GLU A 105 15.32 -1.19 10.61
N VAL A 106 14.26 -1.17 9.81
CA VAL A 106 13.47 0.04 9.64
C VAL A 106 12.52 0.09 10.82
N SER A 107 13.11 0.48 11.97
CA SER A 107 12.38 1.25 12.97
C SER A 107 11.46 2.23 12.23
N ALA A 108 10.33 2.60 12.82
CA ALA A 108 9.41 3.62 12.30
C ALA A 108 10.08 4.97 11.93
N ASP A 109 11.40 5.11 12.13
CA ASP A 109 12.31 6.16 11.71
C ASP A 109 12.72 6.17 10.22
N GLU A 110 12.74 5.05 9.47
CA GLU A 110 13.30 5.05 8.09
C GLU A 110 12.27 5.35 6.97
N ALA A 111 10.98 5.38 7.25
CA ALA A 111 10.00 5.85 6.26
C ALA A 111 10.16 7.35 5.91
N VAL A 112 10.93 8.11 6.70
CA VAL A 112 11.28 9.51 6.42
C VAL A 112 12.45 9.63 5.43
N ARG A 113 13.29 8.60 5.26
CA ARG A 113 14.57 8.76 4.54
C ARG A 113 14.51 8.54 3.03
N GLU A 114 13.42 7.98 2.49
CA GLU A 114 13.27 7.74 1.05
C GLU A 114 12.19 8.59 0.35
N LYS A 115 11.67 9.65 0.98
CA LYS A 115 10.98 10.74 0.23
C LYS A 115 11.96 11.82 -0.25
N SER A 116 13.24 11.79 0.15
CA SER A 116 14.21 12.86 -0.15
C SER A 116 15.02 12.67 -1.45
N ARG A 117 14.89 11.55 -2.17
CA ARG A 117 15.75 11.27 -3.36
C ARG A 117 15.05 11.43 -4.71
N GLY A 118 13.74 11.63 -4.73
CA GLY A 118 12.94 11.68 -5.97
C GLY A 118 12.67 13.08 -6.54
N GLU A 119 12.79 14.15 -5.75
CA GLU A 119 12.37 15.49 -6.20
C GLU A 119 13.49 16.32 -6.86
N ASP A 120 14.76 15.94 -6.70
CA ASP A 120 15.89 16.75 -7.21
C ASP A 120 16.15 16.64 -8.72
N GLN A 121 15.53 15.69 -9.44
CA GLN A 121 15.83 15.51 -10.87
C GLN A 121 14.93 16.30 -11.82
N LYS A 122 13.94 17.06 -11.31
CA LYS A 122 13.09 17.94 -12.15
C LYS A 122 13.58 19.38 -12.26
N ALA A 123 14.68 19.74 -11.60
CA ALA A 123 15.23 21.10 -11.63
C ALA A 123 16.29 21.36 -12.73
N ARG A 124 16.81 20.33 -13.44
CA ARG A 124 17.96 20.50 -14.36
C ARG A 124 17.66 20.55 -15.87
N SER A 125 16.41 20.46 -16.31
CA SER A 125 16.09 20.47 -17.76
C SER A 125 15.30 21.68 -18.25
N LYS A 126 15.25 22.80 -17.50
CA LYS A 126 14.68 24.07 -18.00
C LYS A 126 15.70 25.18 -18.32
N GLU A 127 17.00 24.91 -18.25
CA GLU A 127 18.03 25.89 -18.62
C GLU A 127 18.83 25.45 -19.86
N ASN A 128 18.15 25.30 -21.00
CA ASN A 128 18.84 25.43 -22.29
C ASN A 128 17.88 25.92 -23.38
N GLY A 129 17.34 27.11 -23.12
CA GLY A 129 16.67 27.94 -24.11
C GLY A 129 17.29 29.34 -24.13
N LYS A 130 18.52 29.48 -24.65
CA LYS A 130 18.99 30.72 -25.32
C LYS A 130 20.42 30.59 -25.85
N ARG A 131 20.55 30.53 -27.18
CA ARG A 131 21.64 31.20 -27.90
C ARG A 131 21.06 31.81 -29.18
N PRO A 132 20.90 33.14 -29.25
CA PRO A 132 20.83 33.86 -30.52
C PRO A 132 22.27 34.19 -30.96
N GLY A 133 22.54 34.07 -32.25
CA GLY A 133 23.82 34.41 -32.87
C GLY A 133 23.85 33.91 -34.31
#